data_AF-A0A7K2JXH5-F1
#
_entry.id   AF-A0A7K2JXH5-F1
#
_cell.length_a   1.000
_cell.length_b   1.000
_cell.length_c   1.000
_cell.angle_alpha   90.00
_cell.angle_beta   90.00
_cell.angle_gamma   90.00
#
_symmetry.space_group_name_H-M   'P 1'
#
loop_
_entity.id
_entity.type
_entity.pdbx_description
1 polymer ?
#
loop_
_entity_poly.entity_id
_entity_poly.type
_entity_poly.pdbx_seq_one_letter_code
_entity_poly.pdbx_strand_id
1 'polypeptide(L)'
;MTPKTAAAAARATVYGYPRQGRNRELKKAIEGYWKGRVTADALRSTAAGLRRANWTQLAEAGVDEVPTGDFSLYDHVLDATVMVGAIPARHRDAVAADALDGYFAMARGTQDAAPLEMTKWFDTNYHYLVPE
;
A
#
# COMPACT_ATOMS: atom_id res chain seq x y z
N MET A 1 49.59 -2.71 -19.09
CA MET A 1 48.55 -3.10 -18.13
C MET A 1 47.26 -2.42 -18.58
N THR A 2 46.47 -3.09 -19.40
CA THR A 2 45.25 -2.52 -19.97
C THR A 2 44.23 -2.38 -18.83
N PRO A 3 43.67 -1.19 -18.55
CA PRO A 3 42.65 -1.08 -17.53
C PRO A 3 41.47 -1.93 -18.02
N LYS A 4 41.13 -2.94 -17.24
CA LYS A 4 39.94 -3.74 -17.43
C LYS A 4 38.79 -2.76 -17.29
N THR A 5 38.21 -2.32 -18.41
CA THR A 5 36.97 -1.57 -18.42
C THR A 5 36.00 -2.33 -17.54
N ALA A 6 35.60 -1.72 -16.43
CA ALA A 6 34.53 -2.25 -15.60
C ALA A 6 33.31 -2.32 -16.51
N ALA A 7 33.05 -3.50 -17.07
CA ALA A 7 31.74 -3.82 -17.61
C ALA A 7 30.77 -3.43 -16.50
N ALA A 8 29.81 -2.55 -16.79
CA ALA A 8 28.83 -2.11 -15.82
C ALA A 8 28.26 -3.35 -15.14
N ALA A 9 28.52 -3.50 -13.82
CA ALA A 9 28.07 -4.66 -13.09
C ALA A 9 26.54 -4.75 -13.21
N ALA A 10 26.02 -5.95 -13.48
CA ALA A 10 24.58 -6.16 -13.55
C ALA A 10 23.94 -5.76 -12.21
N ARG A 11 22.83 -5.02 -12.28
CA ARG A 11 22.06 -4.58 -11.10
C ARG A 11 20.85 -5.45 -10.85
N ALA A 12 20.52 -5.67 -9.58
CA ALA A 12 19.35 -6.38 -9.11
C ALA A 12 18.27 -5.42 -8.60
N THR A 13 17.01 -5.70 -8.94
CA THR A 13 15.82 -4.98 -8.45
C THR A 13 14.62 -5.91 -8.31
N VAL A 14 13.56 -5.43 -7.67
CA VAL A 14 12.25 -6.10 -7.54
C VAL A 14 11.12 -5.09 -7.78
N TYR A 15 9.99 -5.52 -8.32
CA TYR A 15 8.88 -4.62 -8.67
C TYR A 15 7.99 -4.20 -7.47
N GLY A 16 8.14 -4.87 -6.33
CA GLY A 16 7.38 -4.61 -5.11
C GLY A 16 7.62 -5.69 -4.07
N TYR A 17 7.09 -5.52 -2.86
CA TYR A 17 7.30 -6.45 -1.77
C TYR A 17 6.03 -6.68 -0.92
N PRO A 18 5.81 -7.90 -0.37
CA PRO A 18 4.66 -8.15 0.50
C PRO A 18 4.60 -7.23 1.71
N ARG A 19 3.50 -6.48 1.82
CA ARG A 19 3.30 -5.44 2.85
C ARG A 19 2.76 -5.92 4.19
N GLN A 20 2.33 -7.18 4.28
CA GLN A 20 1.60 -7.68 5.46
C GLN A 20 2.47 -7.81 6.72
N GLY A 21 3.79 -7.90 6.55
CA GLY A 21 4.72 -8.27 7.61
C GLY A 21 4.68 -9.78 7.92
N ARG A 22 5.74 -10.28 8.56
CA ARG A 22 5.95 -11.72 8.82
C ARG A 22 4.83 -12.35 9.64
N ASN A 23 4.20 -11.59 10.53
CA ASN A 23 3.13 -12.06 11.41
C ASN A 23 1.79 -11.36 11.15
N ARG A 24 1.60 -10.83 9.92
CA ARG A 24 0.40 -10.08 9.50
C ARG A 24 0.14 -8.85 10.36
N GLU A 25 1.20 -8.14 10.73
CA GLU A 25 1.19 -6.92 11.52
C GLU A 25 0.27 -5.86 10.90
N LEU A 26 0.36 -5.68 9.57
CA LEU A 26 -0.47 -4.70 8.86
C LEU A 26 -1.97 -5.03 8.98
N LYS A 27 -2.35 -6.29 8.71
CA LYS A 27 -3.72 -6.76 8.87
C LYS A 27 -4.25 -6.49 10.28
N LYS A 28 -3.46 -6.82 11.32
CA LYS A 28 -3.86 -6.64 12.72
C LYS A 28 -4.06 -5.16 13.06
N ALA A 29 -3.18 -4.28 12.59
CA ALA A 29 -3.29 -2.85 12.81
C ALA A 29 -4.52 -2.25 12.11
N ILE A 30 -4.76 -2.62 10.85
CA ILE A 30 -5.92 -2.19 10.07
C ILE A 30 -7.24 -2.65 10.72
N GLU A 31 -7.36 -3.93 11.07
CA GLU A 31 -8.54 -4.46 11.75
C GLU A 31 -8.70 -3.91 13.18
N GLY A 32 -7.59 -3.52 13.81
CA GLY A 32 -7.59 -2.77 15.07
C GLY A 32 -8.18 -1.38 14.89
N TYR A 33 -7.79 -0.68 13.82
CA TYR A 33 -8.23 0.66 13.49
C TYR A 33 -9.73 0.68 13.20
N TRP A 34 -10.22 -0.22 12.34
CA TRP A 34 -11.66 -0.32 12.05
C TRP A 34 -12.53 -0.67 13.26
N LYS A 35 -11.94 -1.26 14.31
CA LYS A 35 -12.64 -1.58 15.57
C LYS A 35 -12.44 -0.51 16.65
N GLY A 36 -11.80 0.63 16.33
CA GLY A 36 -11.50 1.70 17.28
C GLY A 36 -10.46 1.34 18.35
N ARG A 37 -9.72 0.23 18.20
CA ARG A 37 -8.72 -0.24 19.17
C ARG A 37 -7.30 0.25 18.86
N VAL A 38 -7.06 0.72 17.63
CA VAL A 38 -5.78 1.26 17.17
C VAL A 38 -6.07 2.65 16.63
N THR A 39 -5.29 3.65 17.03
CA THR A 39 -5.43 5.01 16.54
C THR A 39 -4.84 5.15 15.12
N ALA A 40 -5.20 6.22 14.41
CA ALA A 40 -4.62 6.53 13.10
C ALA A 40 -3.08 6.62 13.18
N ASP A 41 -2.54 7.24 14.23
CA ASP A 41 -1.10 7.37 14.44
C ASP A 41 -0.43 6.02 14.69
N ALA A 42 -1.05 5.13 15.47
CA ALA A 42 -0.52 3.80 15.71
C ALA A 42 -0.54 2.93 14.44
N LEU A 43 -1.57 3.07 13.60
CA LEU A 43 -1.63 2.43 12.29
C LEU A 43 -0.52 2.96 11.36
N ARG A 44 -0.36 4.29 11.27
CA ARG A 44 0.68 4.94 10.46
C ARG A 44 2.08 4.54 10.92
N SER A 45 2.30 4.46 12.24
CA SER A 45 3.56 4.00 12.84
C SER A 45 3.86 2.54 12.48
N THR A 46 2.87 1.65 12.60
CA THR A 46 3.01 0.24 12.17
C THR A 46 3.38 0.14 10.69
N ALA A 47 2.67 0.87 9.83
CA ALA A 47 2.94 0.89 8.39
C ALA A 47 4.35 1.44 8.07
N ALA A 48 4.79 2.50 8.76
CA ALA A 48 6.12 3.06 8.60
C ALA A 48 7.22 2.09 9.06
N GLY A 49 7.00 1.37 10.17
CA GLY A 49 7.90 0.33 10.65
C GLY A 49 8.05 -0.81 9.65
N LEU A 50 6.94 -1.28 9.07
CA LEU A 50 6.95 -2.34 8.05
C LEU A 50 7.68 -1.91 6.77
N ARG A 51 7.43 -0.69 6.26
CA ARG A 51 8.18 -0.17 5.11
C ARG A 51 9.68 -0.14 5.38
N ARG A 52 10.09 0.39 6.53
CA ARG A 52 11.49 0.48 6.92
C ARG A 52 12.14 -0.91 6.99
N ALA A 53 11.47 -1.88 7.63
CA ALA A 53 11.96 -3.24 7.73
C ALA A 53 12.13 -3.90 6.36
N ASN A 54 11.14 -3.73 5.45
CA ASN A 54 11.21 -4.28 4.09
C ASN A 54 12.36 -3.66 3.28
N TRP A 55 12.54 -2.33 3.35
CA TRP A 55 13.62 -1.64 2.65
C TRP A 55 15.00 -2.08 3.15
N THR A 56 15.18 -2.16 4.46
CA THR A 56 16.41 -2.65 5.08
C THR A 56 16.69 -4.08 4.65
N GLN A 57 15.70 -4.97 4.71
CA GLN A 57 15.84 -6.37 4.30
C GLN A 57 16.27 -6.50 2.82
N LEU A 58 15.65 -5.75 1.92
CA LEU A 58 15.98 -5.81 0.48
C LEU A 58 17.39 -5.27 0.21
N ALA A 59 17.78 -4.16 0.85
CA ALA A 59 19.13 -3.62 0.74
C ALA A 59 20.19 -4.59 1.29
N GLU A 60 19.95 -5.19 2.46
CA GLU A 60 20.83 -6.19 3.07
C GLU A 60 20.94 -7.47 2.25
N ALA A 61 19.89 -7.80 1.47
CA ALA A 61 19.91 -8.91 0.52
C ALA A 61 20.68 -8.61 -0.78
N GLY A 62 21.23 -7.40 -0.94
CA GLY A 62 21.99 -6.99 -2.12
C GLY A 62 21.15 -6.51 -3.30
N VAL A 63 19.90 -6.09 -3.06
CA VAL A 63 19.09 -5.42 -4.08
C VAL A 63 19.63 -4.00 -4.30
N ASP A 64 20.10 -3.70 -5.51
CA ASP A 64 20.69 -2.40 -5.85
C ASP A 64 19.64 -1.28 -5.91
N GLU A 65 18.44 -1.59 -6.42
CA GLU A 65 17.33 -0.64 -6.56
C GLU A 65 16.10 -1.16 -5.81
N VAL A 66 15.87 -0.62 -4.61
CA VAL A 66 14.76 -1.01 -3.71
C VAL A 66 13.47 -0.27 -4.14
N PRO A 67 12.34 -0.99 -4.35
CA PRO A 67 11.10 -0.35 -4.77
C PRO A 67 10.50 0.54 -3.68
N THR A 68 9.81 1.58 -4.14
CA THR A 68 9.00 2.46 -3.30
C THR A 68 7.67 2.71 -4.00
N GLY A 69 6.63 3.05 -3.23
CA GLY A 69 5.28 3.27 -3.76
C GLY A 69 4.42 2.00 -3.90
N ASP A 70 5.00 0.82 -3.65
CA ASP A 70 4.30 -0.47 -3.66
C ASP A 70 3.51 -0.74 -2.37
N PHE A 71 3.92 -0.15 -1.26
CA PHE A 71 3.24 -0.31 0.03
C PHE A 71 1.92 0.46 0.06
N SER A 72 0.85 -0.23 0.45
CA SER A 72 -0.49 0.34 0.58
C SER A 72 -1.16 -0.07 1.90
N LEU A 73 -2.11 0.75 2.38
CA LEU A 73 -2.96 0.37 3.51
C LEU A 73 -4.13 -0.54 3.09
N TYR A 74 -4.48 -0.60 1.81
CA TYR A 74 -5.56 -1.47 1.34
C TYR A 74 -5.38 -1.95 -0.09
N ASP A 75 -5.18 -1.05 -1.03
CA ASP A 75 -4.95 -1.38 -2.43
C ASP A 75 -4.19 -0.28 -3.15
N HIS A 76 -3.22 -0.66 -3.97
CA HIS A 76 -2.35 0.27 -4.68
C HIS A 76 -3.08 1.01 -5.81
N VAL A 77 -4.12 0.39 -6.41
CA VAL A 77 -4.98 1.09 -7.38
C VAL A 77 -5.87 2.09 -6.66
N LEU A 78 -6.44 1.75 -5.49
CA LEU A 78 -7.12 2.73 -4.64
C LEU A 78 -6.20 3.90 -4.23
N ASP A 79 -4.94 3.62 -3.90
CA ASP A 79 -3.98 4.68 -3.59
C ASP A 79 -3.81 5.65 -4.76
N ALA A 80 -3.70 5.13 -5.99
CA ALA A 80 -3.62 5.95 -7.20
C ALA A 80 -4.92 6.74 -7.45
N THR A 81 -6.09 6.10 -7.28
CA THR A 81 -7.42 6.74 -7.38
C THR A 81 -7.52 7.96 -6.46
N VAL A 82 -7.10 7.82 -5.20
CA VAL A 82 -7.10 8.93 -4.25
C VAL A 82 -6.04 9.97 -4.60
N MET A 83 -4.85 9.56 -5.03
CA MET A 83 -3.75 10.45 -5.41
C MET A 83 -4.15 11.42 -6.53
N VAL A 84 -4.91 10.95 -7.53
CA VAL A 84 -5.36 11.79 -8.65
C VAL A 84 -6.71 12.49 -8.40
N GLY A 85 -7.30 12.31 -7.22
CA GLY A 85 -8.59 12.91 -6.86
C GLY A 85 -9.80 12.28 -7.55
N ALA A 86 -9.69 11.05 -8.07
CA ALA A 86 -10.79 10.28 -8.66
C ALA A 86 -11.71 9.71 -7.56
N ILE A 87 -12.26 10.61 -6.73
CA ILE A 87 -13.11 10.27 -5.58
C ILE A 87 -14.57 10.35 -6.01
N PRO A 88 -15.31 9.22 -6.01
CA PRO A 88 -16.72 9.20 -6.35
C PRO A 88 -17.52 10.14 -5.45
N ALA A 89 -18.54 10.80 -6.00
CA ALA A 89 -19.34 11.78 -5.28
C ALA A 89 -19.84 11.27 -3.91
N ARG A 90 -20.27 10.01 -3.85
CA ARG A 90 -20.78 9.37 -2.62
C ARG A 90 -19.76 9.23 -1.47
N HIS A 91 -18.46 9.35 -1.77
CA HIS A 91 -17.38 9.24 -0.79
C HIS A 91 -16.68 10.58 -0.50
N ARG A 92 -16.99 11.65 -1.25
CA ARG A 92 -16.29 12.94 -1.11
C ARG A 92 -16.41 13.53 0.28
N ASP A 93 -17.60 13.50 0.87
CA ASP A 93 -17.83 14.04 2.22
C ASP A 93 -17.05 13.25 3.28
N ALA A 94 -16.98 11.92 3.14
CA ALA A 94 -16.21 11.07 4.04
C ALA A 94 -14.71 11.37 3.97
N VAL A 95 -14.16 11.51 2.76
CA VAL A 95 -12.75 11.88 2.55
C VAL A 95 -12.46 13.29 3.07
N ALA A 96 -13.38 14.24 2.86
CA ALA A 96 -13.22 15.61 3.33
C ALA A 96 -13.25 15.70 4.87
N ALA A 97 -14.06 14.86 5.53
CA ALA A 97 -14.14 14.80 6.99
C ALA A 97 -12.88 14.19 7.61
N ASP A 98 -12.42 13.05 7.08
CA ASP A 98 -11.15 12.42 7.46
C ASP A 98 -10.59 11.61 6.28
N ALA A 99 -9.37 11.94 5.86
CA ALA A 99 -8.78 11.33 4.68
C ALA A 99 -8.53 9.82 4.82
N LEU A 100 -8.22 9.33 6.03
CA LEU A 100 -7.94 7.92 6.27
C LEU A 100 -9.24 7.11 6.37
N ASP A 101 -10.23 7.64 7.08
CA ASP A 101 -11.55 7.01 7.15
C ASP A 101 -12.26 7.04 5.80
N GLY A 102 -12.18 8.15 5.07
CA GLY A 102 -12.69 8.25 3.70
C GLY A 102 -12.01 7.28 2.73
N TYR A 103 -10.69 7.11 2.84
CA TYR A 103 -9.96 6.08 2.10
C TYR A 103 -10.51 4.67 2.40
N PHE A 104 -10.75 4.33 3.67
CA PHE A 104 -11.33 3.04 4.03
C PHE A 104 -12.83 2.93 3.70
N ALA A 105 -13.57 4.04 3.65
CA ALA A 105 -14.95 4.08 3.20
C ALA A 105 -15.05 3.72 1.72
N MET A 106 -14.14 4.22 0.88
CA MET A 106 -14.04 3.79 -0.52
C MET A 106 -13.71 2.29 -0.62
N ALA A 107 -12.85 1.78 0.26
CA ALA A 107 -12.43 0.39 0.22
C ALA A 107 -13.47 -0.63 0.72
N ARG A 108 -14.33 -0.23 1.68
CA ARG A 108 -15.16 -1.17 2.45
C ARG A 108 -16.61 -0.74 2.61
N GLY A 109 -16.94 0.45 2.15
CA GLY A 109 -18.24 1.07 2.36
C GLY A 109 -18.42 1.62 3.77
N THR A 110 -19.54 2.32 3.92
CA THR A 110 -20.10 2.78 5.18
C THR A 110 -21.53 2.22 5.32
N GLN A 111 -22.31 2.71 6.27
CA GLN A 111 -23.74 2.40 6.32
C GLN A 111 -24.50 3.03 5.13
N ASP A 112 -24.05 4.18 4.65
CA ASP A 112 -24.78 5.01 3.69
C ASP A 112 -24.22 4.94 2.26
N ALA A 113 -22.99 4.42 2.09
CA ALA A 113 -22.32 4.35 0.80
C ALA A 113 -21.66 2.99 0.56
N ALA A 114 -21.95 2.39 -0.59
CA ALA A 114 -21.29 1.16 -1.04
C ALA A 114 -19.79 1.40 -1.35
N PRO A 115 -18.92 0.41 -1.12
CA PRO A 115 -17.51 0.49 -1.53
C PRO A 115 -17.37 0.65 -3.06
N LEU A 116 -16.16 0.90 -3.51
CA LEU A 116 -15.78 0.68 -4.90
C LEU A 116 -15.91 -0.81 -5.26
N GLU A 117 -16.15 -1.09 -6.54
CA GLU A 117 -16.13 -2.46 -7.04
C GLU A 117 -14.75 -3.08 -6.84
N MET A 118 -14.72 -4.34 -6.39
CA MET A 118 -13.48 -5.11 -6.26
C MET A 118 -13.43 -6.17 -7.34
N THR A 119 -12.34 -6.22 -8.11
CA THR A 119 -12.14 -7.21 -9.18
C THR A 119 -10.74 -7.79 -9.17
N LYS A 120 -10.53 -8.89 -9.91
CA LYS A 120 -9.24 -9.59 -9.97
C LYS A 120 -8.18 -8.73 -10.64
N TRP A 121 -6.99 -8.69 -10.07
CA TRP A 121 -5.81 -8.14 -10.74
C TRP A 121 -5.27 -9.16 -11.74
N PHE A 122 -5.63 -8.97 -13.01
CA PHE A 122 -5.36 -9.92 -14.09
C PHE A 122 -5.82 -11.34 -13.72
N ASP A 123 -4.96 -12.33 -13.94
CA ASP A 123 -5.20 -13.73 -13.63
C ASP A 123 -4.76 -14.14 -12.20
N THR A 124 -4.20 -13.21 -11.43
CA THR A 124 -3.72 -13.44 -10.04
C THR A 124 -4.87 -13.63 -9.05
N ASN A 125 -4.57 -14.01 -7.79
CA ASN A 125 -5.55 -14.02 -6.70
C ASN A 125 -5.63 -12.69 -5.92
N TYR A 126 -4.82 -11.70 -6.30
CA TYR A 126 -4.95 -10.36 -5.74
C TYR A 126 -6.18 -9.67 -6.35
N HIS A 127 -6.88 -8.87 -5.54
CA HIS A 127 -8.01 -8.08 -6.01
C HIS A 127 -7.70 -6.61 -5.78
N TYR A 128 -8.10 -5.77 -6.72
CA TYR A 128 -7.94 -4.31 -6.65
C TYR A 128 -9.31 -3.64 -6.68
N LEU A 129 -9.35 -2.36 -6.28
CA LEU A 129 -10.57 -1.54 -6.32
C LEU A 129 -10.62 -0.75 -7.61
N VAL A 130 -11.69 -0.94 -8.39
CA VAL A 130 -11.89 -0.30 -9.68
C VAL A 130 -12.04 1.22 -9.50
N PRO A 131 -11.19 2.04 -10.16
CA PRO A 131 -11.36 3.49 -10.16
C PRO A 131 -12.69 3.93 -10.82
N GLU A 132 -13.25 5.05 -10.35
CA GLU A 132 -14.46 5.70 -10.92
C GLU A 132 -14.21 7.16 -11.27
#